data_AF-A0A7Y9RUN9-F1
#
_entry.id   AF-A0A7Y9RUN9-F1
#
_cell.length_a   1.000
_cell.length_b   1.000
_cell.length_c   1.000
_cell.angle_alpha   90.00
_cell.angle_beta   90.00
_cell.angle_gamma   90.00
#
_symmetry.space_group_name_H-M   'P 1'
#
loop_
_entity.id
_entity.type
_entity.pdbx_description
1 polymer ?
#
loop_
_entity_poly.entity_id
_entity_poly.type
_entity_poly.pdbx_seq_one_letter_code
_entity_poly.pdbx_strand_id
1 'polypeptide(L)'
;MTRSPSPSAHDVTPAVTRAPTRVPGLLLGVGFGAFVDGIVFHQLLQWHHLVSDVEGYPTDTVAGLEAHAFWDGVFHAVAWVVAVAGVAATLHARRRGTLSTSYRFHLGLVVSGWGLFTLFDGVVNHALLGLHRLREDLGGPVSWEVGYVVIAVLLAAAGWWLHRGGEGARGA
;
A
#
# COMPACT_ATOMS: atom_id res chain seq x y z
N MET A 1 -68.62 -0.29 19.31
CA MET A 1 -67.26 0.28 19.37
C MET A 1 -66.25 -0.86 19.35
N THR A 2 -65.76 -1.23 18.17
CA THR A 2 -64.76 -2.28 17.94
C THR A 2 -63.37 -1.65 17.95
N ARG A 3 -62.53 -1.97 18.95
CA ARG A 3 -61.12 -1.55 18.99
C ARG A 3 -60.34 -2.34 17.94
N SER A 4 -59.74 -1.64 16.97
CA SER A 4 -58.75 -2.22 16.06
C SER A 4 -57.51 -2.67 16.83
N PRO A 5 -56.87 -3.79 16.47
CA PRO A 5 -55.65 -4.24 17.12
C PRO A 5 -54.49 -3.31 16.78
N SER A 6 -53.71 -2.94 17.80
CA SER A 6 -52.46 -2.19 17.68
C SER A 6 -51.47 -2.96 16.79
N PRO A 7 -50.68 -2.28 15.93
CA PRO A 7 -49.65 -2.95 15.15
C PRO A 7 -48.66 -3.60 16.12
N SER A 8 -48.53 -4.92 16.04
CA SER A 8 -47.53 -5.69 16.76
C SER A 8 -46.16 -5.11 16.44
N ALA A 9 -45.41 -4.77 17.49
CA ALA A 9 -44.04 -4.30 17.40
C ALA A 9 -43.30 -5.13 16.35
N HIS A 10 -42.96 -4.47 15.24
CA HIS A 10 -42.18 -5.07 14.18
C HIS A 10 -40.94 -5.69 14.80
N ASP A 11 -40.79 -6.99 14.56
CA ASP A 11 -39.57 -7.74 14.77
C ASP A 11 -38.49 -7.11 13.88
N VAL A 12 -37.88 -6.03 14.37
CA VAL A 12 -36.72 -5.40 13.73
C VAL A 12 -35.57 -6.37 13.94
N THR A 13 -35.46 -7.33 13.03
CA THR A 13 -34.29 -8.19 12.92
C THR A 13 -33.09 -7.23 12.81
N PRO A 14 -32.14 -7.23 13.77
CA PRO A 14 -31.04 -6.30 13.73
C PRO A 14 -30.30 -6.52 12.40
N ALA A 15 -30.21 -5.47 11.58
CA ALA A 15 -29.42 -5.51 10.37
C ALA A 15 -28.01 -5.94 10.76
N VAL A 16 -27.58 -7.12 10.31
CA VAL A 16 -26.25 -7.65 10.62
C VAL A 16 -25.23 -6.66 10.06
N THR A 17 -24.64 -5.86 10.93
CA THR A 17 -23.62 -4.87 10.57
C THR A 17 -22.35 -5.64 10.20
N ARG A 18 -22.11 -5.75 8.90
CA ARG A 18 -20.97 -6.48 8.36
C ARG A 18 -19.69 -5.68 8.65
N ALA A 19 -18.68 -6.34 9.22
CA ALA A 19 -17.44 -5.68 9.63
C ALA A 19 -16.76 -4.93 8.46
N PRO A 20 -16.19 -3.73 8.70
CA PRO A 20 -15.45 -3.00 7.68
C PRO A 20 -14.27 -3.80 7.12
N THR A 21 -14.09 -3.76 5.80
CA THR A 21 -12.97 -4.44 5.14
C THR A 21 -11.68 -3.61 5.20
N ARG A 22 -10.55 -4.29 5.36
CA ARG A 22 -9.21 -3.67 5.38
C ARG A 22 -8.54 -3.60 4.01
N VAL A 23 -9.04 -4.37 3.04
CA VAL A 23 -8.44 -4.55 1.71
C VAL A 23 -8.19 -3.24 0.97
N PRO A 24 -9.16 -2.29 0.89
CA PRO A 24 -8.96 -1.11 0.07
C PRO A 24 -7.79 -0.23 0.55
N GLY A 25 -7.69 -0.02 1.86
CA GLY A 25 -6.61 0.78 2.44
C GLY A 25 -5.24 0.15 2.24
N LEU A 26 -5.12 -1.18 2.41
CA LEU A 26 -3.85 -1.88 2.19
C LEU A 26 -3.40 -1.81 0.72
N LEU A 27 -4.31 -2.06 -0.23
CA LEU A 27 -4.00 -1.97 -1.66
C LEU A 27 -3.58 -0.56 -2.07
N LEU A 28 -4.32 0.46 -1.63
CA LEU A 28 -3.94 1.86 -1.87
C LEU A 28 -2.57 2.18 -1.27
N GLY A 29 -2.30 1.71 -0.05
CA GLY A 29 -1.00 1.85 0.60
C GLY A 29 0.15 1.24 -0.20
N VAL A 30 0.00 -0.01 -0.64
CA VAL A 30 1.01 -0.70 -1.46
C VAL A 30 1.24 0.07 -2.77
N GLY A 31 0.16 0.44 -3.48
CA GLY A 31 0.27 1.18 -4.73
C GLY A 31 0.94 2.55 -4.56
N PHE A 32 0.58 3.31 -3.53
CA PHE A 32 1.19 4.62 -3.27
C PHE A 32 2.64 4.51 -2.82
N GLY A 33 2.98 3.52 -1.97
CA GLY A 33 4.37 3.25 -1.61
C GLY A 33 5.21 2.96 -2.84
N ALA A 34 4.73 2.10 -3.73
CA ALA A 34 5.39 1.78 -5.00
C ALA A 34 5.53 3.00 -5.91
N PHE A 35 4.50 3.84 -6.03
CA PHE A 35 4.61 5.09 -6.78
C PHE A 35 5.65 6.05 -6.21
N VAL A 36 5.68 6.22 -4.89
CA VAL A 36 6.64 7.14 -4.28
C VAL A 36 8.06 6.62 -4.47
N ASP A 37 8.26 5.32 -4.31
CA ASP A 37 9.54 4.68 -4.57
C ASP A 37 10.02 4.88 -6.02
N GLY A 38 9.20 4.51 -7.00
CA GLY A 38 9.54 4.66 -8.41
C GLY A 38 9.68 6.11 -8.87
N ILE A 39 8.82 7.02 -8.42
CA ILE A 39 8.91 8.43 -8.82
C ILE A 39 10.10 9.09 -8.12
N VAL A 40 10.19 8.97 -6.79
CA VAL A 40 11.18 9.73 -6.03
C VAL A 40 12.56 9.11 -6.16
N PHE A 41 12.70 7.81 -5.90
CA PHE A 41 14.01 7.18 -5.86
C PHE A 41 14.51 6.76 -7.24
N HIS A 42 13.65 6.23 -8.11
CA HIS A 42 14.11 5.83 -9.45
C HIS A 42 14.21 6.99 -10.43
N GLN A 43 13.25 7.92 -10.44
CA GLN A 43 13.16 8.92 -11.51
C GLN A 43 13.68 10.30 -11.12
N LEU A 44 13.30 10.83 -9.95
CA LEU A 44 13.72 12.17 -9.53
C LEU A 44 15.13 12.18 -8.96
N LEU A 45 15.44 11.24 -8.07
CA LEU A 45 16.73 11.14 -7.41
C LEU A 45 17.70 10.20 -8.13
N GLN A 46 17.16 9.24 -8.90
CA GLN A 46 17.94 8.25 -9.65
C GLN A 46 18.96 7.52 -8.77
N TRP A 47 18.56 7.18 -7.56
CA TRP A 47 19.43 6.50 -6.60
C TRP A 47 19.64 5.02 -6.94
N HIS A 48 18.67 4.43 -7.64
CA HIS A 48 18.63 3.07 -8.16
C HIS A 48 17.48 2.96 -9.18
N HIS A 49 17.52 1.96 -10.05
CA HIS A 49 16.41 1.60 -10.94
C HIS A 49 16.00 0.16 -10.68
N LEU A 50 14.84 -0.29 -11.17
CA LEU A 50 14.33 -1.63 -10.83
C LEU A 50 15.35 -2.76 -11.09
N VAL A 51 16.19 -2.63 -12.12
CA VAL A 51 17.15 -3.65 -12.56
C VAL A 51 18.59 -3.14 -12.60
N SER A 52 18.93 -2.09 -11.84
CA SER A 52 20.23 -1.44 -11.92
C SER A 52 21.42 -2.26 -11.41
N ASP A 53 21.19 -3.28 -10.58
CA ASP A 53 22.23 -4.24 -10.14
C ASP A 53 22.19 -5.55 -10.94
N VAL A 54 21.32 -5.65 -11.96
CA VAL A 54 21.22 -6.82 -12.84
C VAL A 54 22.25 -6.75 -13.97
N GLU A 55 23.04 -7.82 -14.13
CA GLU A 55 24.01 -7.94 -15.20
C GLU A 55 23.34 -7.79 -16.58
N GLY A 56 23.93 -6.95 -17.44
CA GLY A 56 23.39 -6.64 -18.78
C GLY A 56 22.60 -5.34 -18.86
N TYR A 57 22.38 -4.64 -17.74
CA TYR A 57 21.71 -3.33 -17.70
C TYR A 57 22.63 -2.21 -17.15
N PRO A 58 23.72 -1.86 -17.86
CA PRO A 58 24.66 -0.85 -17.39
C PRO A 58 24.00 0.53 -17.20
N THR A 59 24.29 1.19 -16.09
CA THR A 59 23.67 2.48 -15.72
C THR A 59 24.30 3.69 -16.42
N ASP A 60 25.36 3.50 -17.21
CA ASP A 60 26.16 4.56 -17.84
C ASP A 60 26.12 4.54 -19.38
N THR A 61 25.24 3.73 -19.98
CA THR A 61 25.03 3.68 -21.43
C THR A 61 23.60 4.08 -21.80
N VAL A 62 23.42 4.62 -23.01
CA VAL A 62 22.07 4.98 -23.51
C VAL A 62 21.14 3.77 -23.53
N ALA A 63 21.61 2.63 -24.05
CA ALA A 63 20.81 1.42 -24.13
C ALA A 63 20.40 0.89 -22.75
N GLY A 64 21.29 0.98 -21.75
CA GLY A 64 20.97 0.61 -20.39
C GLY A 64 19.99 1.58 -19.72
N LEU A 65 20.14 2.89 -19.93
CA LEU A 65 19.18 3.90 -19.46
C LEU A 65 17.78 3.72 -20.06
N GLU A 66 17.69 3.36 -21.35
CA GLU A 66 16.42 3.01 -22.01
C GLU A 66 15.77 1.78 -21.38
N ALA A 67 16.57 0.75 -21.04
CA ALA A 67 16.08 -0.44 -20.37
C ALA A 67 15.61 -0.16 -18.94
N HIS A 68 16.33 0.67 -18.18
CA HIS A 68 15.93 1.11 -16.84
C HIS A 68 14.61 1.88 -16.89
N ALA A 69 14.49 2.83 -17.81
CA ALA A 69 13.26 3.59 -18.01
C ALA A 69 12.07 2.67 -18.37
N PHE A 70 12.29 1.65 -19.20
CA PHE A 70 11.26 0.66 -19.53
C PHE A 70 10.82 -0.13 -18.29
N TRP A 71 11.76 -0.71 -17.54
CA TRP A 71 11.45 -1.54 -16.38
C TRP A 71 10.85 -0.74 -15.23
N ASP A 72 11.28 0.50 -15.01
CA ASP A 72 10.62 1.42 -14.09
C ASP A 72 9.19 1.73 -14.55
N GLY A 73 8.98 1.90 -15.86
CA GLY A 73 7.64 2.06 -16.43
C GLY A 73 6.73 0.84 -16.18
N VAL A 74 7.26 -0.37 -16.32
CA VAL A 74 6.56 -1.63 -15.99
C VAL A 74 6.22 -1.68 -14.49
N PHE A 75 7.16 -1.34 -13.63
CA PHE A 75 6.93 -1.24 -12.19
C PHE A 75 5.82 -0.25 -11.85
N HIS A 76 5.84 0.94 -12.46
CA HIS A 76 4.77 1.94 -12.30
C HIS A 76 3.42 1.44 -12.83
N ALA A 77 3.39 0.69 -13.94
CA ALA A 77 2.15 0.11 -14.46
C ALA A 77 1.56 -0.91 -13.46
N VAL A 78 2.39 -1.74 -12.83
CA VAL A 78 1.95 -2.65 -11.76
C VAL A 78 1.44 -1.87 -10.55
N ALA A 79 2.19 -0.86 -10.09
CA ALA A 79 1.77 0.02 -8.99
C ALA A 79 0.42 0.69 -9.28
N TRP A 80 0.22 1.15 -10.51
CA TRP A 80 -1.03 1.74 -11.00
C TRP A 80 -2.19 0.74 -10.94
N VAL A 81 -2.00 -0.48 -11.42
CA VAL A 81 -3.03 -1.54 -11.34
C VAL A 81 -3.42 -1.82 -9.89
N VAL A 82 -2.44 -1.90 -8.98
CA VAL A 82 -2.70 -2.12 -7.54
C VAL A 82 -3.48 -0.94 -6.93
N ALA A 83 -3.12 0.30 -7.26
CA ALA A 83 -3.84 1.48 -6.81
C ALA A 83 -5.28 1.51 -7.35
N VAL A 84 -5.49 1.20 -8.64
CA VAL A 84 -6.82 1.08 -9.26
C VAL A 84 -7.65 -0.01 -8.57
N ALA A 85 -7.04 -1.16 -8.26
CA ALA A 85 -7.70 -2.22 -7.49
C ALA A 85 -8.11 -1.74 -6.08
N GLY A 86 -7.28 -0.93 -5.42
CA GLY A 86 -7.61 -0.29 -4.15
C GLY A 86 -8.81 0.67 -4.25
N VAL A 87 -8.88 1.49 -5.31
CA VAL A 87 -10.03 2.36 -5.59
C VAL A 87 -11.29 1.53 -5.88
N ALA A 88 -11.20 0.51 -6.74
CA ALA A 88 -12.31 -0.37 -7.06
C ALA A 88 -12.84 -1.11 -5.82
N ALA A 89 -11.94 -1.60 -4.97
CA ALA A 89 -12.27 -2.22 -3.69
C ALA A 89 -12.94 -1.24 -2.73
N THR A 90 -12.53 0.04 -2.73
CA THR A 90 -13.17 1.10 -1.93
C THR A 90 -14.61 1.32 -2.38
N LEU A 91 -14.84 1.45 -3.69
CA LEU A 91 -16.18 1.61 -4.26
C LEU A 91 -17.06 0.39 -3.98
N HIS A 92 -16.49 -0.80 -4.08
CA HIS A 92 -17.18 -2.05 -3.75
C HIS A 92 -17.59 -2.12 -2.27
N ALA A 93 -16.66 -1.78 -1.36
CA ALA A 93 -16.93 -1.74 0.08
C ALA A 93 -18.01 -0.74 0.45
N ARG A 94 -18.02 0.44 -0.21
CA ARG A 94 -19.08 1.45 -0.03
C ARG A 94 -20.44 0.91 -0.45
N ARG A 95 -20.55 0.26 -1.61
CA ARG A 95 -21.81 -0.33 -2.10
C ARG A 95 -22.34 -1.44 -1.18
N ARG A 96 -21.46 -2.17 -0.48
CA ARG A 96 -21.82 -3.24 0.45
C ARG A 96 -22.03 -2.78 1.89
N GLY A 97 -21.89 -1.49 2.19
CA GLY A 97 -21.98 -0.97 3.56
C GLY A 97 -20.86 -1.46 4.48
N THR A 98 -19.71 -1.90 3.92
CA THR A 98 -18.55 -2.41 4.66
C THR A 98 -17.37 -1.45 4.63
N LEU A 99 -17.61 -0.16 4.35
CA LEU A 99 -16.60 0.88 4.42
C LEU A 99 -16.68 1.57 5.79
N SER A 100 -15.56 1.64 6.50
CA SER A 100 -15.52 2.36 7.78
C SER A 100 -15.76 3.87 7.57
N THR A 101 -16.40 4.54 8.52
CA THR A 101 -16.52 6.01 8.56
C THR A 101 -15.29 6.68 9.17
N SER A 102 -14.46 5.91 9.89
CA SER A 102 -13.28 6.42 10.58
C SER A 102 -12.13 6.68 9.61
N TYR A 103 -11.65 7.91 9.52
CA TYR A 103 -10.46 8.24 8.72
C TYR A 103 -9.21 7.52 9.24
N ARG A 104 -9.08 7.34 10.57
CA ARG A 104 -7.95 6.64 11.20
C ARG A 104 -7.86 5.19 10.74
N PHE A 105 -9.02 4.55 10.53
CA PHE A 105 -9.10 3.20 10.00
C PHE A 105 -8.47 3.11 8.61
N HIS A 106 -8.81 4.04 7.72
CA HIS A 106 -8.33 4.05 6.32
C HIS A 106 -6.89 4.53 6.22
N LEU A 107 -6.55 5.66 6.84
CA LEU A 107 -5.20 6.21 6.81
C LEU A 107 -4.18 5.24 7.42
N GLY A 108 -4.53 4.59 8.53
CA GLY A 108 -3.67 3.57 9.13
C GLY A 108 -3.38 2.40 8.19
N LEU A 109 -4.38 1.95 7.43
CA LEU A 109 -4.18 0.86 6.45
C LEU A 109 -3.40 1.31 5.22
N VAL A 110 -3.54 2.55 4.77
CA VAL A 110 -2.71 3.10 3.67
C VAL A 110 -1.25 3.19 4.11
N VAL A 111 -0.99 3.75 5.30
CA VAL A 111 0.37 3.80 5.87
C VAL A 111 0.93 2.40 6.08
N SER A 112 0.12 1.46 6.58
CA SER A 112 0.53 0.08 6.78
C SER A 112 0.85 -0.62 5.45
N GLY A 113 0.01 -0.45 4.43
CA GLY A 113 0.22 -0.98 3.09
C GLY A 113 1.48 -0.42 2.43
N TRP A 114 1.77 0.87 2.62
CA TRP A 114 3.04 1.45 2.17
C TRP A 114 4.21 0.75 2.85
N GLY A 115 4.21 0.65 4.19
CA GLY A 115 5.28 -0.03 4.91
C GLY A 115 5.47 -1.48 4.48
N LEU A 116 4.38 -2.19 4.16
CA LEU A 116 4.45 -3.56 3.62
C LEU A 116 5.08 -3.62 2.23
N PHE A 117 4.78 -2.65 1.34
CA PHE A 117 5.46 -2.54 0.06
C PHE A 117 6.96 -2.31 0.25
N THR A 118 7.34 -1.31 1.04
CA THR A 118 8.75 -0.97 1.33
C THR A 118 9.50 -2.16 1.94
N LEU A 119 8.82 -2.92 2.81
CA LEU A 119 9.41 -4.12 3.42
C LEU A 119 9.58 -5.24 2.40
N PHE A 120 8.58 -5.45 1.55
CA PHE A 120 8.65 -6.44 0.47
C PHE A 120 9.80 -6.10 -0.48
N ASP A 121 9.92 -4.84 -0.87
CA ASP A 121 10.96 -4.37 -1.75
C ASP A 121 12.37 -4.54 -1.14
N GLY A 122 12.58 -4.04 0.07
CA GLY A 122 13.87 -4.15 0.76
C GLY A 122 14.28 -5.59 1.13
N VAL A 123 13.33 -6.51 1.29
CA VAL A 123 13.64 -7.92 1.57
C VAL A 123 13.76 -8.73 0.28
N VAL A 124 12.77 -8.64 -0.60
CA VAL A 124 12.68 -9.51 -1.78
C VAL A 124 13.54 -8.97 -2.90
N ASN A 125 13.34 -7.72 -3.32
CA ASN A 125 14.03 -7.18 -4.49
C ASN A 125 15.50 -6.88 -4.18
N HIS A 126 15.77 -6.29 -3.01
CA HIS A 126 17.12 -5.96 -2.58
C HIS A 126 17.87 -7.17 -2.02
N ALA A 127 17.41 -7.74 -0.90
CA ALA A 127 18.22 -8.72 -0.17
C ALA A 127 18.19 -10.14 -0.75
N LEU A 128 17.08 -10.58 -1.35
CA LEU A 128 16.94 -11.94 -1.89
C LEU A 128 17.26 -12.03 -3.37
N LEU A 129 16.74 -11.11 -4.18
CA LEU A 129 16.89 -11.13 -5.63
C LEU A 129 18.08 -10.30 -6.12
N GLY A 130 18.52 -9.30 -5.35
CA GLY A 130 19.62 -8.42 -5.75
C GLY A 130 19.34 -7.69 -7.07
N LEU A 131 18.10 -7.24 -7.27
CA LEU A 131 17.72 -6.54 -8.50
C LEU A 131 18.31 -5.12 -8.55
N HIS A 132 18.41 -4.50 -7.38
CA HIS A 132 18.94 -3.16 -7.17
C HIS A 132 19.29 -2.97 -5.69
N ARG A 133 20.10 -1.95 -5.41
CA ARG A 133 20.50 -1.53 -4.07
C ARG A 133 20.24 -0.05 -3.86
N LEU A 134 19.93 0.34 -2.63
CA LEU A 134 19.72 1.74 -2.28
C LEU A 134 21.04 2.52 -2.37
N ARG A 135 21.01 3.71 -2.96
CA ARG A 135 22.18 4.59 -3.14
C ARG A 135 23.32 3.91 -3.90
N GLU A 136 23.02 3.33 -5.06
CA GLU A 136 24.03 2.78 -5.97
C GLU A 136 25.01 3.84 -6.47
N ASP A 137 24.58 5.11 -6.53
CA ASP A 137 25.45 6.27 -6.75
C ASP A 137 26.62 6.37 -5.75
N LEU A 138 26.47 5.79 -4.55
CA LEU A 138 27.51 5.67 -3.52
C LEU A 138 28.09 4.25 -3.38
N GLY A 139 27.79 3.34 -4.32
CA GLY A 139 28.22 1.95 -4.28
C GLY A 139 27.34 1.01 -3.44
N GLY A 140 26.11 1.43 -3.10
CA GLY A 140 25.13 0.63 -2.38
C GLY A 140 25.55 0.24 -0.94
N PRO A 141 25.69 1.21 -0.01
CA PRO A 141 26.12 0.90 1.35
C PRO A 141 25.04 0.14 2.14
N VAL A 142 25.43 -0.98 2.77
CA VAL A 142 24.51 -1.85 3.54
C VAL A 142 23.75 -1.11 4.66
N SER A 143 24.30 -0.02 5.21
CA SER A 143 23.61 0.79 6.22
C SER A 143 22.31 1.41 5.72
N TRP A 144 22.23 1.76 4.43
CA TRP A 144 21.00 2.28 3.82
C TRP A 144 19.95 1.19 3.66
N GLU A 145 20.36 -0.01 3.27
CA GLU A 145 19.47 -1.19 3.19
C GLU A 145 18.84 -1.52 4.54
N VAL A 146 19.66 -1.58 5.59
CA VAL A 146 19.18 -1.83 6.96
C VAL A 146 18.25 -0.70 7.42
N GLY A 147 18.61 0.56 7.15
CA GLY A 147 17.77 1.71 7.46
C GLY A 147 16.41 1.64 6.76
N TYR A 148 16.40 1.25 5.49
CA TYR A 148 15.18 1.11 4.68
C TYR A 148 14.24 0.04 5.25
N VAL A 149 14.76 -1.14 5.57
CA VAL A 149 13.97 -2.22 6.20
C VAL A 149 13.44 -1.79 7.58
N VAL A 150 14.26 -1.12 8.40
CA VAL A 150 13.81 -0.62 9.71
C VAL A 150 12.67 0.39 9.55
N ILE A 151 12.81 1.35 8.63
CA ILE A 151 11.75 2.33 8.34
C ILE A 151 10.49 1.63 7.84
N ALA A 152 10.62 0.62 6.98
CA ALA A 152 9.50 -0.15 6.47
C ALA A 152 8.68 -0.83 7.58
N VAL A 153 9.38 -1.51 8.51
CA VAL A 153 8.75 -2.15 9.68
C VAL A 153 8.06 -1.11 10.57
N LEU A 154 8.72 0.02 10.85
CA LEU A 154 8.15 1.09 11.66
C LEU A 154 6.90 1.69 11.00
N LEU A 155 6.94 1.92 9.69
CA LEU A 155 5.81 2.44 8.93
C LEU A 155 4.63 1.45 8.94
N ALA A 156 4.90 0.17 8.68
CA ALA A 156 3.91 -0.90 8.72
C ALA A 156 3.22 -1.00 10.10
N ALA A 157 4.03 -0.99 11.17
CA ALA A 157 3.56 -1.09 12.55
C ALA A 157 2.81 0.16 13.03
N ALA A 158 3.31 1.36 12.71
CA ALA A 158 2.66 2.63 13.07
C ALA A 158 1.31 2.77 12.35
N GLY A 159 1.25 2.44 11.06
CA GLY A 159 0.00 2.39 10.30
C GLY A 159 -1.00 1.41 10.91
N TRP A 160 -0.54 0.20 11.26
CA TRP A 160 -1.39 -0.79 11.92
C TRP A 160 -1.92 -0.31 13.27
N TRP A 161 -1.08 0.32 14.09
CA TRP A 161 -1.49 0.89 15.37
C TRP A 161 -2.54 2.00 15.19
N LEU A 162 -2.34 2.89 14.21
CA LEU A 162 -3.31 3.93 13.87
C LEU A 162 -4.65 3.33 13.41
N HIS A 163 -4.60 2.29 12.58
CA HIS A 163 -5.77 1.55 12.11
C HIS A 163 -6.59 0.98 13.27
N ARG A 164 -5.94 0.32 14.25
CA ARG A 164 -6.61 -0.22 15.44
C ARG A 164 -7.32 0.86 16.25
N GLY A 165 -6.74 2.05 16.36
CA GLY A 165 -7.39 3.21 16.98
C GLY A 165 -8.67 3.67 16.26
N GLY A 166 -8.82 3.33 14.98
CA GLY A 166 -10.02 3.59 14.18
C GLY A 166 -11.07 2.48 14.23
N GLU A 167 -10.72 1.27 14.70
CA GLU A 167 -11.66 0.15 14.86
C GLU A 167 -12.62 0.34 16.04
N GLY A 168 -12.20 1.09 17.07
CA GLY A 168 -12.97 1.36 18.29
C GLY A 168 -14.04 2.45 18.16
N ALA A 169 -14.06 3.24 17.07
CA ALA A 169 -15.06 4.29 16.84
C ALA A 169 -16.46 3.75 16.45
N ARG A 170 -16.73 2.46 16.69
CA ARG A 170 -17.98 1.75 16.38
C ARG A 170 -19.13 2.03 17.37
N GLY A 171 -18.99 2.99 18.29
CA GLY A 171 -19.91 3.14 19.42
C GLY A 171 -20.15 4.56 19.92
N ALA A 172 -19.99 5.59 19.07
CA ALA A 172 -20.44 6.95 19.38
C ALA A 172 -21.51 7.38 18.37
#